data_AF-A0A3D4MCW8-F1
#
_entry.id   AF-A0A3D4MCW8-F1
#
_cell.length_a   1.000
_cell.length_b   1.000
_cell.length_c   1.000
_cell.angle_alpha   90.00
_cell.angle_beta   90.00
_cell.angle_gamma   90.00
#
_symmetry.space_group_name_H-M   'P 1'
#
loop_
_entity.id
_entity.type
_entity.pdbx_description
1 polymer ?
#
loop_
_entity_poly.entity_id
_entity_poly.type
_entity_poly.pdbx_seq_one_letter_code
_entity_poly.pdbx_strand_id
1 'polypeptide(L)'
;MSTPAQNSVSLRARMRETITQFCHERLHGRDETRRRQTMDMLYTTPEGKALLDTAEKYGVPIRFMRAGKAGSLGSLSKEPDDATVGVTVANTGNLPQMVLTLFHELRHMKQQEEQGDIKKGVFLGLKNTRRAHMLSLMQEADAFTSETLFALDRNAAGDATYLNSVMTRGDDLARVSARYIKTAPVTYEQDRDAFRRGLFAHIMLEGLSGYSASYFLGYAAAFRRSATKDDFANLVEEQRELRKLDNQSPLALPYGPSYMQKTSVTAMARVFFKTLPLAEQEALALVEKTVRNIGKMSEEQYQKTREAAASALISVYQTDPRELVYSTEADTVRRAVSEAATADTPDLRKAFAKVATRKMQNFAGFPPPRPPRPM
;
A
#
# COMPACT_ATOMS: atom_id res chain seq x y z
N MET A 1 38.25 10.23 -25.95
CA MET A 1 38.25 9.78 -24.54
C MET A 1 37.46 10.79 -23.73
N SER A 2 36.22 10.48 -23.36
CA SER A 2 35.42 11.27 -22.40
C SER A 2 34.37 10.39 -21.72
N THR A 3 34.62 10.02 -20.47
CA THR A 3 33.66 9.96 -19.37
C THR A 3 34.42 10.47 -18.13
N PRO A 4 33.79 11.12 -17.13
CA PRO A 4 32.43 10.82 -16.65
C PRO A 4 31.58 12.05 -16.26
N ALA A 5 30.28 12.02 -16.57
CA ALA A 5 29.27 12.87 -15.94
C ALA A 5 27.95 12.11 -15.73
N GLN A 6 27.98 11.00 -14.99
CA GLN A 6 26.77 10.31 -14.52
C GLN A 6 26.75 10.00 -13.01
N ASN A 7 27.75 10.45 -12.23
CA ASN A 7 27.82 10.13 -10.80
C ASN A 7 27.41 11.27 -9.83
N SER A 8 27.15 12.49 -10.32
CA SER A 8 26.99 13.67 -9.44
C SER A 8 25.64 13.80 -8.74
N VAL A 9 24.57 13.19 -9.27
CA VAL A 9 23.24 13.18 -8.62
C VAL A 9 23.20 12.17 -7.46
N SER A 10 24.07 11.16 -7.45
CA SER A 10 24.08 10.08 -6.44
C SER A 10 24.77 10.45 -5.13
N LEU A 11 25.79 11.32 -5.15
CA LEU A 11 26.58 11.66 -3.96
C LEU A 11 25.93 12.75 -3.12
N ARG A 12 25.39 13.80 -3.76
CA ARG A 12 24.69 14.90 -3.05
C ARG A 12 23.40 14.44 -2.40
N ALA A 13 22.63 13.56 -3.05
CA ALA A 13 21.42 12.97 -2.46
C ALA A 13 21.77 12.10 -1.25
N ARG A 14 22.77 11.21 -1.37
CA ARG A 14 23.27 10.40 -0.25
C ARG A 14 23.87 11.24 0.87
N MET A 15 24.60 12.30 0.57
CA MET A 15 25.12 13.24 1.58
C MET A 15 23.99 14.00 2.27
N ARG A 16 22.96 14.44 1.53
CA ARG A 16 21.79 15.10 2.14
C ARG A 16 21.01 14.15 3.03
N GLU A 17 20.84 12.90 2.62
CA GLU A 17 20.22 11.85 3.40
C GLU A 17 21.07 11.52 4.63
N THR A 18 22.39 11.38 4.48
CA THR A 18 23.33 11.13 5.58
C THR A 18 23.41 12.29 6.57
N ILE A 19 23.41 13.54 6.10
CA ILE A 19 23.45 14.74 6.95
C ILE A 19 22.09 14.94 7.64
N THR A 20 20.98 14.78 6.91
CA THR A 20 19.64 14.79 7.52
C THR A 20 19.54 13.71 8.59
N GLN A 21 20.04 12.51 8.30
CA GLN A 21 20.05 11.39 9.21
C GLN A 21 20.96 11.63 10.43
N PHE A 22 22.16 12.19 10.24
CA PHE A 22 23.09 12.52 11.31
C PHE A 22 22.56 13.63 12.22
N CYS A 23 22.01 14.71 11.65
CA CYS A 23 21.37 15.78 12.40
C CYS A 23 20.15 15.26 13.19
N HIS A 24 19.36 14.38 12.57
CA HIS A 24 18.25 13.71 13.23
C HIS A 24 18.73 12.82 14.39
N GLU A 25 19.77 12.00 14.21
CA GLU A 25 20.35 11.17 15.27
C GLU A 25 20.88 11.98 16.46
N ARG A 26 21.57 13.09 16.17
CA ARG A 26 22.09 13.99 17.19
C ARG A 26 20.97 14.66 18.00
N LEU A 27 19.82 14.92 17.38
CA LEU A 27 18.67 15.56 18.03
C LEU A 27 17.78 14.57 18.81
N HIS A 28 17.69 13.30 18.41
CA HIS A 28 16.76 12.36 19.06
C HIS A 28 17.37 11.01 19.52
N GLY A 29 18.69 10.87 19.66
CA GLY A 29 19.33 9.68 20.26
C GLY A 29 19.49 8.47 19.34
N ARG A 30 20.13 7.40 19.85
CA ARG A 30 20.39 6.11 19.16
C ARG A 30 19.11 5.24 19.09
N ASP A 31 19.07 4.28 18.17
CA ASP A 31 17.90 3.44 17.87
C ASP A 31 17.32 2.72 19.11
N GLU A 32 18.16 2.19 20.00
CA GLU A 32 17.68 1.52 21.22
C GLU A 32 17.04 2.49 22.23
N THR A 33 17.58 3.70 22.37
CA THR A 33 17.01 4.75 23.22
C THR A 33 15.67 5.22 22.67
N ARG A 34 15.57 5.41 21.34
CA ARG A 34 14.31 5.78 20.68
C ARG A 34 13.26 4.69 20.78
N ARG A 35 13.66 3.43 20.58
CA ARG A 35 12.80 2.26 20.79
C ARG A 35 12.18 2.29 22.19
N ARG A 36 13.00 2.49 23.22
CA ARG A 36 12.52 2.55 24.61
C ARG A 36 11.57 3.73 24.80
N GLN A 37 11.96 4.93 24.37
CA GLN A 37 11.09 6.12 24.45
C GLN A 37 9.76 5.94 23.72
N THR A 38 9.75 5.33 22.53
CA THR A 38 8.52 5.07 21.79
C THR A 38 7.63 4.06 22.51
N MET A 39 8.20 2.98 23.03
CA MET A 39 7.46 2.01 23.85
C MET A 39 6.89 2.68 25.09
N ASP A 40 7.71 3.44 25.82
CA ASP A 40 7.29 4.15 27.04
C ASP A 40 6.14 5.11 26.72
N MET A 41 6.24 5.88 25.64
CA MET A 41 5.18 6.77 25.17
C MET A 41 3.90 6.02 24.83
N LEU A 42 3.97 4.93 24.05
CA LEU A 42 2.81 4.12 23.69
C LEU A 42 2.14 3.49 24.92
N TYR A 43 2.92 3.12 25.95
CA TYR A 43 2.38 2.60 27.21
C TYR A 43 1.65 3.65 28.06
N THR A 44 1.82 4.94 27.79
CA THR A 44 1.12 6.00 28.54
C THR A 44 -0.36 6.13 28.18
N THR A 45 -0.83 5.55 27.07
CA THR A 45 -2.27 5.51 26.74
C THR A 45 -2.86 4.12 26.94
N PRO A 46 -4.14 4.00 27.36
CA PRO A 46 -4.82 2.72 27.45
C PRO A 46 -4.83 1.96 26.12
N GLU A 47 -5.00 2.67 25.00
CA GLU A 47 -5.07 2.06 23.67
C GLU A 47 -3.69 1.57 23.19
N GLY A 48 -2.64 2.38 23.36
CA GLY A 48 -1.28 1.99 23.01
C GLY A 48 -0.82 0.80 23.84
N LYS A 49 -1.08 0.81 25.15
CA LYS A 49 -0.82 -0.34 26.03
C LYS A 49 -1.57 -1.59 25.56
N ALA A 50 -2.88 -1.50 25.28
CA ALA A 50 -3.67 -2.65 24.86
C ALA A 50 -3.14 -3.28 23.56
N LEU A 51 -2.68 -2.46 22.60
CA LEU A 51 -2.07 -2.94 21.35
C LEU A 51 -0.74 -3.65 21.59
N LEU A 52 0.11 -3.10 22.46
CA LEU A 52 1.39 -3.70 22.83
C LEU A 52 1.21 -5.02 23.59
N ASP A 53 0.34 -5.06 24.60
CA ASP A 53 0.00 -6.27 25.35
C ASP A 53 -0.53 -7.37 24.41
N THR A 54 -1.36 -6.97 23.43
CA THR A 54 -1.90 -7.90 22.43
C THR A 54 -0.79 -8.44 21.53
N ALA A 55 0.10 -7.57 21.03
CA ALA A 55 1.22 -7.99 20.21
C ALA A 55 2.13 -8.97 20.96
N GLU A 56 2.43 -8.69 22.23
CA GLU A 56 3.21 -9.57 23.11
C GLU A 56 2.52 -10.93 23.30
N LYS A 57 1.21 -10.95 23.61
CA LYS A 57 0.41 -12.17 23.78
C LYS A 57 0.50 -13.12 22.57
N TYR A 58 0.57 -12.57 21.36
CA TYR A 58 0.65 -13.35 20.12
C TYR A 58 2.08 -13.48 19.56
N GLY A 59 3.10 -13.06 20.32
CA GLY A 59 4.50 -13.18 19.90
C GLY A 59 4.86 -12.32 18.67
N VAL A 60 4.14 -11.22 18.43
CA VAL A 60 4.44 -10.27 17.36
C VAL A 60 5.55 -9.32 17.84
N PRO A 61 6.76 -9.38 17.27
CA PRO A 61 7.83 -8.50 17.71
C PRO A 61 7.53 -7.06 17.29
N ILE A 62 7.39 -6.17 18.27
CA ILE A 62 7.34 -4.72 18.03
C ILE A 62 8.77 -4.20 17.93
N ARG A 63 9.07 -3.62 16.77
CA ARG A 63 10.32 -3.03 16.36
C ARG A 63 10.13 -1.54 16.19
N PHE A 64 11.24 -0.83 16.15
CA PHE A 64 11.24 0.62 15.94
C PHE A 64 12.39 0.91 15.00
N MET A 65 12.06 1.52 13.86
CA MET A 65 13.06 1.93 12.91
C MET A 65 13.47 3.33 13.29
N ARG A 66 14.76 3.60 13.10
CA ARG A 66 15.26 4.89 12.63
C ARG A 66 14.27 5.37 11.55
N ALA A 67 13.68 6.56 11.64
CA ALA A 67 12.83 7.09 10.57
C ALA A 67 13.69 7.20 9.28
N GLY A 68 13.82 6.09 8.56
CA GLY A 68 14.90 5.82 7.61
C GLY A 68 14.49 6.08 6.18
N LYS A 69 13.24 6.49 5.98
CA LYS A 69 12.78 7.21 4.80
C LYS A 69 11.98 8.40 5.32
N ALA A 70 12.39 9.61 4.93
CA ALA A 70 11.58 10.80 5.19
C ALA A 70 10.14 10.53 4.71
N GLY A 71 9.16 10.58 5.62
CA GLY A 71 7.74 10.35 5.33
C GLY A 71 7.17 8.96 5.67
N SER A 72 7.96 7.97 6.09
CA SER A 72 7.44 6.68 6.58
C SER A 72 7.15 6.74 8.08
N LEU A 73 5.89 6.53 8.46
CA LEU A 73 5.43 6.53 9.85
C LEU A 73 5.51 5.15 10.50
N GLY A 74 5.37 4.09 9.70
CA GLY A 74 5.48 2.71 10.11
C GLY A 74 5.91 1.82 8.94
N SER A 75 6.24 0.57 9.26
CA SER A 75 6.35 -0.51 8.27
C SER A 75 6.40 -1.86 8.96
N LEU A 76 6.04 -2.92 8.25
CA LEU A 76 6.53 -4.23 8.62
C LEU A 76 8.03 -4.32 8.27
N SER A 77 8.90 -4.76 9.19
CA SER A 77 10.32 -5.10 8.91
C SER A 77 10.63 -6.59 9.16
N LYS A 78 11.73 -7.13 8.59
CA LYS A 78 12.26 -8.47 8.88
C LYS A 78 13.66 -8.29 9.44
N GLU A 79 13.98 -8.91 10.57
CA GLU A 79 15.36 -8.89 11.08
C GLU A 79 16.22 -9.83 10.25
N PRO A 80 17.43 -9.42 9.85
CA PRO A 80 18.37 -10.29 9.15
C PRO A 80 18.75 -11.53 9.96
N ASP A 81 18.78 -11.39 11.30
CA ASP A 81 19.39 -12.37 12.20
C ASP A 81 18.46 -13.52 12.60
N ASP A 82 17.16 -13.26 12.78
CA ASP A 82 16.19 -14.27 13.24
C ASP A 82 15.09 -14.57 12.22
N ALA A 83 15.08 -13.86 11.09
CA ALA A 83 14.09 -13.95 10.04
C ALA A 83 12.62 -13.74 10.49
N THR A 84 12.37 -13.21 11.69
CA THR A 84 11.03 -12.94 12.18
C THR A 84 10.51 -11.62 11.60
N VAL A 85 9.20 -11.54 11.38
CA VAL A 85 8.53 -10.32 10.87
C VAL A 85 7.97 -9.54 12.05
N GLY A 86 8.29 -8.25 12.10
CA GLY A 86 7.85 -7.36 13.17
C GLY A 86 7.24 -6.07 12.67
N VAL A 87 6.46 -5.44 13.55
CA VAL A 87 5.83 -4.14 13.31
C VAL A 87 6.81 -3.03 13.66
N THR A 88 6.87 -2.00 12.84
CA THR A 88 7.70 -0.84 13.09
C THR A 88 6.85 0.42 13.21
N VAL A 89 7.07 1.22 14.26
CA VAL A 89 6.46 2.55 14.41
C VAL A 89 7.55 3.61 14.56
N ALA A 90 7.41 4.75 13.89
CA ALA A 90 8.30 5.89 14.06
C ALA A 90 7.90 6.72 15.28
N ASN A 91 8.88 7.25 16.01
CA ASN A 91 8.61 8.26 17.04
C ASN A 91 8.32 9.61 16.37
N THR A 92 7.05 10.00 16.29
CA THR A 92 6.64 11.28 15.70
C THR A 92 6.51 12.39 16.73
N GLY A 93 6.59 12.09 18.03
CA GLY A 93 6.20 13.01 19.10
C GLY A 93 4.68 13.26 19.19
N ASN A 94 3.89 12.75 18.25
CA ASN A 94 2.44 12.82 18.23
C ASN A 94 1.87 11.45 18.62
N LEU A 95 1.60 11.29 19.92
CA LEU A 95 1.18 10.02 20.51
C LEU A 95 -0.09 9.41 19.86
N PRO A 96 -1.17 10.18 19.61
CA PRO A 96 -2.32 9.67 18.85
C PRO A 96 -1.95 9.09 17.49
N GLN A 97 -1.09 9.79 16.73
CA GLN A 97 -0.61 9.30 15.43
C GLN A 97 0.21 8.01 15.57
N MET A 98 1.03 7.90 16.62
CA MET A 98 1.84 6.70 16.88
C MET A 98 0.96 5.49 17.20
N VAL A 99 -0.11 5.66 17.98
CA VAL A 99 -1.09 4.60 18.28
C VAL A 99 -1.83 4.17 17.02
N LEU A 100 -2.30 5.13 16.21
CA LEU A 100 -2.96 4.84 14.94
C LEU A 100 -2.04 4.07 13.98
N THR A 101 -0.77 4.47 13.92
CA THR A 101 0.25 3.78 13.11
C THR A 101 0.53 2.37 13.64
N LEU A 102 0.63 2.19 14.95
CA LEU A 102 0.80 0.86 15.55
C LEU A 102 -0.36 -0.07 15.16
N PHE A 103 -1.59 0.42 15.26
CA PHE A 103 -2.78 -0.32 14.87
C PHE A 103 -2.77 -0.69 13.38
N HIS A 104 -2.40 0.26 12.52
CA HIS A 104 -2.26 0.08 11.08
C HIS A 104 -1.28 -1.06 10.74
N GLU A 105 -0.10 -1.05 11.32
CA GLU A 105 0.92 -2.07 11.04
C GLU A 105 0.56 -3.44 11.63
N LEU A 106 -0.08 -3.48 12.80
CA LEU A 106 -0.62 -4.73 13.36
C LEU A 106 -1.72 -5.32 12.46
N ARG A 107 -2.51 -4.47 11.81
CA ARG A 107 -3.46 -4.89 10.79
C ARG A 107 -2.77 -5.53 9.59
N HIS A 108 -1.61 -5.03 9.15
CA HIS A 108 -0.81 -5.70 8.12
C HIS A 108 -0.23 -7.03 8.55
N MET A 109 0.20 -7.19 9.81
CA MET A 109 0.64 -8.48 10.34
C MET A 109 -0.45 -9.55 10.24
N LYS A 110 -1.69 -9.19 10.63
CA LYS A 110 -2.85 -10.06 10.42
C LYS A 110 -3.00 -10.43 8.95
N GLN A 111 -3.03 -9.45 8.05
CA GLN A 111 -3.20 -9.69 6.61
C GLN A 111 -2.09 -10.59 6.02
N GLN A 112 -0.87 -10.51 6.55
CA GLN A 112 0.25 -11.38 6.20
C GLN A 112 0.05 -12.83 6.66
N GLU A 113 -0.50 -13.07 7.84
CA GLU A 113 -0.87 -14.42 8.27
C GLU A 113 -1.96 -15.02 7.38
N GLU A 114 -3.01 -14.26 7.08
CA GLU A 114 -4.14 -14.73 6.28
C GLU A 114 -3.72 -15.06 4.82
N GLN A 115 -2.70 -14.39 4.28
CA GLN A 115 -2.35 -14.46 2.85
C GLN A 115 -0.96 -15.06 2.55
N GLY A 116 -0.18 -15.38 3.59
CA GLY A 116 1.18 -15.96 3.48
C GLY A 116 2.30 -14.91 3.47
N ASP A 117 3.54 -15.36 3.73
CA ASP A 117 4.72 -14.52 3.97
C ASP A 117 4.98 -13.49 2.84
N ILE A 118 4.76 -12.22 3.18
CA ILE A 118 4.81 -11.07 2.27
C ILE A 118 6.27 -10.62 1.99
N LYS A 119 7.29 -11.23 2.62
CA LYS A 119 8.62 -10.59 2.68
C LYS A 119 9.83 -11.31 2.12
N LYS A 120 9.63 -12.40 1.37
CA LYS A 120 10.64 -12.81 0.38
C LYS A 120 10.55 -11.98 -0.93
N GLY A 121 10.16 -10.69 -0.84
CA GLY A 121 10.00 -9.79 -1.99
C GLY A 121 8.56 -9.46 -2.39
N VAL A 122 7.55 -9.82 -1.59
CA VAL A 122 6.13 -9.75 -1.95
C VAL A 122 5.50 -8.37 -1.70
N PHE A 123 6.20 -7.29 -2.05
CA PHE A 123 5.47 -6.18 -2.69
C PHE A 123 5.35 -6.40 -4.20
N LEU A 124 6.00 -7.44 -4.74
CA LEU A 124 6.30 -7.56 -6.16
C LEU A 124 5.94 -8.93 -6.72
N GLY A 125 4.79 -9.50 -6.38
CA GLY A 125 4.36 -10.80 -6.90
C GLY A 125 4.33 -10.81 -8.44
N LEU A 126 5.44 -11.21 -9.08
CA LEU A 126 5.61 -11.15 -10.53
C LEU A 126 4.72 -12.17 -11.25
N LYS A 127 4.51 -13.35 -10.65
CA LYS A 127 3.71 -14.45 -11.22
C LYS A 127 2.25 -14.07 -11.49
N ASN A 128 1.70 -13.09 -10.76
CA ASN A 128 0.33 -12.59 -10.88
C ASN A 128 0.28 -11.07 -10.67
N THR A 129 1.14 -10.30 -11.34
CA THR A 129 1.42 -8.88 -11.06
C THR A 129 0.16 -8.03 -10.88
N ARG A 130 -0.81 -8.11 -11.78
CA ARG A 130 -2.05 -7.31 -11.66
C ARG A 130 -2.80 -7.63 -10.38
N ARG A 131 -2.99 -8.91 -10.10
CA ARG A 131 -3.71 -9.35 -8.90
C ARG A 131 -2.91 -9.00 -7.64
N ALA A 132 -1.60 -9.24 -7.64
CA ALA A 132 -0.74 -8.91 -6.51
C ALA A 132 -0.77 -7.41 -6.21
N HIS A 133 -0.60 -6.56 -7.24
CA HIS A 133 -0.68 -5.11 -7.12
C HIS A 133 -2.01 -4.66 -6.50
N MET A 134 -3.14 -5.17 -7.01
CA MET A 134 -4.44 -4.80 -6.46
C MET A 134 -4.66 -5.32 -5.05
N LEU A 135 -4.18 -6.52 -4.70
CA LEU A 135 -4.30 -7.05 -3.35
C LEU A 135 -3.48 -6.22 -2.36
N SER A 136 -2.28 -5.78 -2.74
CA SER A 136 -1.47 -4.88 -1.92
C SER A 136 -2.19 -3.54 -1.70
N LEU A 137 -2.72 -2.91 -2.75
CA LEU A 137 -3.52 -1.69 -2.58
C LEU A 137 -4.75 -1.90 -1.69
N MET A 138 -5.45 -3.03 -1.85
CA MET A 138 -6.60 -3.37 -1.02
C MET A 138 -6.22 -3.60 0.46
N GLN A 139 -5.02 -4.11 0.74
CA GLN A 139 -4.50 -4.27 2.09
C GLN A 139 -4.23 -2.92 2.76
N GLU A 140 -3.62 -1.97 2.03
CA GLU A 140 -3.42 -0.59 2.49
C GLU A 140 -4.76 0.10 2.77
N ALA A 141 -5.72 0.01 1.82
CA ALA A 141 -7.06 0.56 2.03
C ALA A 141 -7.77 -0.03 3.25
N ASP A 142 -7.65 -1.35 3.47
CA ASP A 142 -8.23 -2.03 4.63
C ASP A 142 -7.58 -1.57 5.94
N ALA A 143 -6.26 -1.37 5.96
CA ALA A 143 -5.53 -0.87 7.13
C ALA A 143 -5.93 0.58 7.48
N PHE A 144 -5.94 1.49 6.50
CA PHE A 144 -6.38 2.88 6.71
C PHE A 144 -7.86 2.99 7.07
N THR A 145 -8.72 2.15 6.47
CA THR A 145 -10.13 2.09 6.86
C THR A 145 -10.25 1.71 8.33
N SER A 146 -9.53 0.66 8.75
CA SER A 146 -9.56 0.18 10.14
C SER A 146 -9.06 1.25 11.11
N GLU A 147 -7.94 1.92 10.79
CA GLU A 147 -7.38 3.04 11.55
C GLU A 147 -8.39 4.17 11.73
N THR A 148 -9.10 4.54 10.66
CA THR A 148 -10.11 5.59 10.69
C THR A 148 -11.32 5.19 11.54
N LEU A 149 -11.79 3.95 11.42
CA LEU A 149 -12.90 3.45 12.23
C LEU A 149 -12.53 3.40 13.72
N PHE A 150 -11.31 2.99 14.05
CA PHE A 150 -10.79 3.05 15.41
C PHE A 150 -10.87 4.48 15.97
N ALA A 151 -10.42 5.48 15.20
CA ALA A 151 -10.50 6.88 15.62
C ALA A 151 -11.94 7.36 15.83
N LEU A 152 -12.88 6.92 15.00
CA LEU A 152 -14.31 7.23 15.12
C LEU A 152 -14.96 6.54 16.33
N ASP A 153 -14.60 5.29 16.63
CA ASP A 153 -15.06 4.59 17.83
C ASP A 153 -14.59 5.28 19.11
N ARG A 154 -13.33 5.77 19.13
CA ARG A 154 -12.82 6.57 20.25
C ARG A 154 -13.57 7.90 20.40
N ASN A 155 -13.85 8.57 19.30
CA ASN A 155 -14.65 9.79 19.31
C ASN A 155 -16.07 9.54 19.84
N ALA A 156 -16.72 8.45 19.43
CA ALA A 156 -18.03 8.04 19.95
C ALA A 156 -18.00 7.68 21.44
N ALA A 157 -16.86 7.24 21.96
CA ALA A 157 -16.62 7.02 23.39
C ALA A 157 -16.24 8.30 24.17
N GLY A 158 -16.25 9.48 23.52
CA GLY A 158 -15.97 10.77 24.15
C GLY A 158 -14.51 11.24 24.04
N ASP A 159 -13.65 10.51 23.31
CA ASP A 159 -12.24 10.85 23.12
C ASP A 159 -11.96 11.22 21.65
N ALA A 160 -12.03 12.51 21.35
CA ALA A 160 -11.82 13.05 20.01
C ALA A 160 -10.33 13.08 19.58
N THR A 161 -9.39 12.72 20.45
CA THR A 161 -7.95 12.92 20.23
C THR A 161 -7.46 12.20 18.97
N TYR A 162 -7.88 10.95 18.78
CA TYR A 162 -7.49 10.15 17.62
C TYR A 162 -8.16 10.63 16.33
N LEU A 163 -9.43 11.02 16.39
CA LEU A 163 -10.14 11.59 15.24
C LEU A 163 -9.51 12.90 14.81
N ASN A 164 -9.14 13.78 15.74
CA ASN A 164 -8.41 15.01 15.43
C ASN A 164 -7.11 14.71 14.69
N SER A 165 -6.37 13.67 15.10
CA SER A 165 -5.17 13.23 14.38
C SER A 165 -5.49 12.79 12.95
N VAL A 166 -6.58 12.06 12.69
CA VAL A 166 -6.98 11.70 11.32
C VAL A 166 -7.38 12.93 10.50
N MET A 167 -8.10 13.87 11.11
CA MET A 167 -8.67 15.04 10.42
C MET A 167 -7.65 16.14 10.09
N THR A 168 -6.53 16.20 10.82
CA THR A 168 -5.54 17.28 10.73
C THR A 168 -4.19 16.85 10.18
N ARG A 169 -3.95 15.54 10.03
CA ARG A 169 -2.70 15.01 9.49
C ARG A 169 -2.53 15.42 8.03
N GLY A 170 -1.31 15.85 7.68
CA GLY A 170 -1.02 16.53 6.41
C GLY A 170 -0.81 15.61 5.20
N ASP A 171 -0.70 14.28 5.39
CA ASP A 171 -0.52 13.35 4.27
C ASP A 171 -1.80 13.16 3.45
N ASP A 172 -1.60 12.72 2.21
CA ASP A 172 -2.66 12.58 1.21
C ASP A 172 -3.79 11.65 1.68
N LEU A 173 -3.46 10.58 2.40
CA LEU A 173 -4.41 9.57 2.88
C LEU A 173 -5.27 10.07 4.04
N ALA A 174 -4.68 10.81 4.97
CA ALA A 174 -5.43 11.53 6.00
C ALA A 174 -6.39 12.55 5.37
N ARG A 175 -5.94 13.32 4.36
CA ARG A 175 -6.81 14.28 3.67
C ARG A 175 -7.97 13.59 2.94
N VAL A 176 -7.74 12.43 2.33
CA VAL A 176 -8.79 11.64 1.65
C VAL A 176 -9.78 11.08 2.67
N SER A 177 -9.30 10.50 3.76
CA SER A 177 -10.16 9.96 4.83
C SER A 177 -10.98 11.07 5.50
N ALA A 178 -10.36 12.20 5.83
CA ALA A 178 -11.01 13.37 6.41
C ALA A 178 -12.06 13.98 5.47
N ARG A 179 -11.81 13.97 4.16
CA ARG A 179 -12.79 14.40 3.16
C ARG A 179 -13.99 13.47 3.15
N TYR A 180 -13.78 12.16 3.10
CA TYR A 180 -14.87 11.18 3.14
C TYR A 180 -15.73 11.35 4.39
N ILE A 181 -15.11 11.47 5.58
CA ILE A 181 -15.84 11.70 6.84
C ILE A 181 -16.79 12.90 6.73
N LYS A 182 -16.37 13.99 6.08
CA LYS A 182 -17.17 15.22 5.92
C LYS A 182 -18.27 15.11 4.87
N THR A 183 -18.09 14.26 3.86
CA THR A 183 -18.96 14.21 2.67
C THR A 183 -19.65 12.87 2.50
N ALA A 184 -19.58 11.98 3.49
CA ALA A 184 -20.14 10.65 3.38
C ALA A 184 -21.67 10.73 3.19
N PRO A 185 -22.24 9.95 2.25
CA PRO A 185 -23.69 9.93 2.04
C PRO A 185 -24.46 9.32 3.21
N VAL A 186 -23.77 8.53 4.03
CA VAL A 186 -24.28 7.93 5.27
C VAL A 186 -23.22 8.17 6.33
N THR A 187 -23.60 8.69 7.50
CA THR A 187 -22.65 8.96 8.59
C THR A 187 -22.25 7.67 9.31
N TYR A 188 -21.14 7.73 10.04
CA TYR A 188 -20.63 6.58 10.78
C TYR A 188 -21.63 6.07 11.82
N GLU A 189 -22.33 6.98 12.49
CA GLU A 189 -23.31 6.68 13.53
C GLU A 189 -24.60 6.09 12.97
N GLN A 190 -24.96 6.43 11.73
CA GLN A 190 -26.18 5.97 11.08
C GLN A 190 -26.07 4.52 10.61
N ASP A 191 -25.00 4.18 9.87
CA ASP A 191 -24.70 2.82 9.45
C ASP A 191 -23.18 2.64 9.30
N ARG A 192 -22.56 2.09 10.35
CA ARG A 192 -21.13 1.80 10.41
C ARG A 192 -20.66 0.92 9.26
N ASP A 193 -21.49 -0.04 8.87
CA ASP A 193 -21.17 -1.04 7.87
C ASP A 193 -21.18 -0.44 6.45
N ALA A 194 -22.14 0.46 6.16
CA ALA A 194 -22.19 1.25 4.93
C ALA A 194 -21.08 2.29 4.87
N PHE A 195 -20.87 3.06 5.95
CA PHE A 195 -19.79 4.03 6.06
C PHE A 195 -18.44 3.39 5.77
N ARG A 196 -18.15 2.25 6.42
CA ARG A 196 -16.93 1.48 6.21
C ARG A 196 -16.70 1.09 4.74
N ARG A 197 -17.73 0.55 4.08
CA ARG A 197 -17.64 0.13 2.68
C ARG A 197 -17.35 1.32 1.77
N GLY A 198 -18.00 2.45 2.03
CA GLY A 198 -17.78 3.67 1.27
C GLY A 198 -16.39 4.28 1.51
N LEU A 199 -15.91 4.29 2.76
CA LEU A 199 -14.55 4.76 3.08
C LEU A 199 -13.48 3.91 2.40
N PHE A 200 -13.59 2.57 2.48
CA PHE A 200 -12.66 1.67 1.80
C PHE A 200 -12.59 1.94 0.29
N ALA A 201 -13.76 2.07 -0.36
CA ALA A 201 -13.80 2.36 -1.79
C ALA A 201 -13.25 3.76 -2.12
N HIS A 202 -13.52 4.76 -1.29
CA HIS A 202 -12.99 6.10 -1.47
C HIS A 202 -11.46 6.13 -1.38
N ILE A 203 -10.88 5.44 -0.39
CA ILE A 203 -9.42 5.28 -0.27
C ILE A 203 -8.85 4.55 -1.50
N MET A 204 -9.47 3.45 -1.94
CA MET A 204 -9.04 2.72 -3.14
C MET A 204 -9.01 3.59 -4.41
N LEU A 205 -9.90 4.56 -4.51
CA LEU A 205 -10.04 5.39 -5.71
C LEU A 205 -9.21 6.68 -5.66
N GLU A 206 -8.91 7.21 -4.47
CA GLU A 206 -8.33 8.56 -4.34
C GLU A 206 -7.11 8.62 -3.40
N GLY A 207 -6.91 7.65 -2.52
CA GLY A 207 -5.92 7.72 -1.45
C GLY A 207 -4.57 7.07 -1.76
N LEU A 208 -4.51 6.09 -2.65
CA LEU A 208 -3.37 5.16 -2.71
C LEU A 208 -2.33 5.46 -3.80
N SER A 209 -2.32 6.67 -4.38
CA SER A 209 -1.37 7.02 -5.45
C SER A 209 0.10 6.84 -5.04
N GLY A 210 0.48 7.26 -3.83
CA GLY A 210 1.85 7.09 -3.30
C GLY A 210 2.25 5.62 -3.09
N TYR A 211 1.30 4.76 -2.71
CA TYR A 211 1.52 3.32 -2.58
C TYR A 211 1.63 2.65 -3.94
N SER A 212 0.73 2.97 -4.88
CA SER A 212 0.81 2.51 -6.26
C SER A 212 2.18 2.83 -6.86
N ALA A 213 2.61 4.10 -6.78
CA ALA A 213 3.91 4.56 -7.23
C ALA A 213 5.08 3.77 -6.61
N SER A 214 5.04 3.50 -5.31
CA SER A 214 6.06 2.70 -4.62
C SER A 214 6.13 1.26 -5.14
N TYR A 215 4.98 0.65 -5.47
CA TYR A 215 4.94 -0.69 -6.05
C TYR A 215 5.48 -0.71 -7.48
N PHE A 216 5.13 0.29 -8.30
CA PHE A 216 5.70 0.48 -9.65
C PHE A 216 7.23 0.58 -9.63
N LEU A 217 7.78 1.34 -8.67
CA LEU A 217 9.24 1.43 -8.48
C LEU A 217 9.87 0.08 -8.13
N GLY A 218 9.22 -0.70 -7.27
CA GLY A 218 9.71 -2.03 -6.94
C GLY A 218 9.67 -2.98 -8.15
N TYR A 219 8.62 -2.93 -8.98
CA TYR A 219 8.58 -3.75 -10.21
C TYR A 219 9.71 -3.37 -11.16
N ALA A 220 9.97 -2.06 -11.32
CA ALA A 220 11.08 -1.58 -12.12
C ALA A 220 12.44 -2.04 -11.56
N ALA A 221 12.59 -2.10 -10.23
CA ALA A 221 13.78 -2.62 -9.59
C ALA A 221 14.00 -4.11 -9.86
N ALA A 222 12.94 -4.92 -9.91
CA ALA A 222 13.02 -6.34 -10.27
C ALA A 222 13.57 -6.55 -11.69
N PHE A 223 13.06 -5.78 -12.66
CA PHE A 223 13.60 -5.79 -14.02
C PHE A 223 15.05 -5.29 -14.10
N ARG A 224 15.40 -4.24 -13.35
CA ARG A 224 16.77 -3.70 -13.35
C ARG A 224 17.78 -4.69 -12.78
N ARG A 225 17.44 -5.39 -11.69
CA ARG A 225 18.31 -6.35 -11.00
C ARG A 225 18.50 -7.66 -11.77
N SER A 226 17.52 -8.07 -12.54
CA SER A 226 17.60 -9.27 -13.37
C SER A 226 18.31 -8.92 -14.68
N ALA A 227 19.61 -9.20 -14.76
CA ALA A 227 20.40 -8.84 -15.92
C ALA A 227 20.15 -9.80 -17.09
N THR A 228 19.83 -11.06 -16.80
CA THR A 228 19.58 -12.10 -17.80
C THR A 228 18.15 -12.65 -17.72
N LYS A 229 17.72 -13.34 -18.78
CA LYS A 229 16.43 -14.04 -18.80
C LYS A 229 16.33 -15.06 -17.65
N ASP A 230 17.41 -15.79 -17.38
CA ASP A 230 17.44 -16.84 -16.37
C ASP A 230 17.40 -16.24 -14.95
N ASP A 231 18.08 -15.11 -14.71
CA ASP A 231 17.96 -14.37 -13.44
C ASP A 231 16.51 -13.95 -13.18
N PHE A 232 15.82 -13.48 -14.22
CA PHE A 232 14.43 -13.05 -14.10
C PHE A 232 13.48 -14.24 -13.90
N ALA A 233 13.72 -15.35 -14.58
CA ALA A 233 12.95 -16.58 -14.39
C ALA A 233 13.09 -17.10 -12.95
N ASN A 234 14.32 -17.16 -12.43
CA ASN A 234 14.59 -17.54 -11.04
C ASN A 234 13.89 -16.59 -10.06
N LEU A 235 13.98 -15.28 -10.28
CA LEU A 235 13.29 -14.30 -9.46
C LEU A 235 11.77 -14.52 -9.46
N VAL A 236 11.17 -14.82 -10.62
CA VAL A 236 9.72 -15.12 -10.73
C VAL A 236 9.35 -16.39 -9.97
N GLU A 237 10.15 -17.44 -10.05
CA GLU A 237 9.89 -18.72 -9.38
C GLU A 237 10.05 -18.64 -7.85
N GLU A 238 11.00 -17.84 -7.37
CA GLU A 238 11.19 -17.57 -5.95
C GLU A 238 10.00 -16.83 -5.32
N GLN A 239 9.23 -16.08 -6.11
CA GLN A 239 8.02 -15.40 -5.64
C GLN A 239 6.85 -16.39 -5.50
N ARG A 240 6.47 -16.67 -4.26
CA ARG A 240 5.29 -17.48 -3.95
C ARG A 240 3.99 -16.78 -4.33
N GLU A 241 3.00 -17.54 -4.79
CA GLU A 241 1.63 -17.03 -4.95
C GLU A 241 1.01 -16.72 -3.58
N LEU A 242 0.28 -15.61 -3.51
CA LEU A 242 -0.53 -15.26 -2.34
C LEU A 242 -1.52 -16.38 -2.05
N ARG A 243 -1.53 -16.87 -0.79
CA ARG A 243 -2.44 -17.92 -0.35
C ARG A 243 -3.89 -17.42 -0.34
N LYS A 244 -4.84 -18.36 -0.34
CA LYS A 244 -6.24 -18.03 -0.02
C LYS A 244 -6.28 -17.51 1.42
N LEU A 245 -7.13 -16.49 1.65
CA LEU A 245 -7.39 -15.94 2.99
C LEU A 245 -7.68 -17.06 3.99
N ASP A 246 -6.78 -17.26 4.95
CA ASP A 246 -7.02 -18.10 6.12
C ASP A 246 -7.59 -17.25 7.24
N ASN A 247 -8.83 -17.52 7.64
CA ASN A 247 -9.57 -16.73 8.64
C ASN A 247 -9.50 -17.32 10.05
N GLN A 248 -8.67 -18.34 10.28
CA GLN A 248 -8.50 -18.96 11.59
C GLN A 248 -7.19 -18.55 12.28
N SER A 249 -6.48 -17.55 11.74
CA SER A 249 -5.21 -17.10 12.29
C SER A 249 -5.42 -16.49 13.70
N PRO A 250 -4.53 -16.76 14.66
CA PRO A 250 -4.61 -16.18 16.00
C PRO A 250 -4.63 -14.63 16.01
N LEU A 251 -3.97 -13.96 15.04
CA LEU A 251 -4.00 -12.50 14.89
C LEU A 251 -5.29 -11.97 14.26
N ALA A 252 -6.16 -12.82 13.71
CA ALA A 252 -7.42 -12.37 13.13
C ALA A 252 -8.47 -11.92 14.17
N LEU A 253 -8.42 -12.51 15.37
CA LEU A 253 -9.32 -12.20 16.49
C LEU A 253 -9.13 -10.78 17.08
N PRO A 254 -7.89 -10.32 17.41
CA PRO A 254 -7.71 -9.03 18.08
C PRO A 254 -7.89 -7.79 17.20
N TYR A 255 -7.63 -7.89 15.89
CA TYR A 255 -7.61 -6.73 14.99
C TYR A 255 -8.83 -6.65 14.06
N GLY A 256 -9.87 -7.44 14.32
CA GLY A 256 -11.15 -7.46 13.61
C GLY A 256 -11.13 -8.15 12.24
N PRO A 257 -12.30 -8.45 11.63
CA PRO A 257 -12.39 -9.11 10.32
C PRO A 257 -11.79 -8.25 9.19
N SER A 258 -11.18 -8.87 8.17
CA SER A 258 -10.83 -8.14 6.93
C SER A 258 -12.09 -7.68 6.21
N TYR A 259 -12.11 -6.43 5.74
CA TYR A 259 -13.27 -5.89 5.03
C TYR A 259 -13.44 -6.50 3.62
N MET A 260 -12.44 -7.27 3.19
CA MET A 260 -12.48 -8.11 2.01
C MET A 260 -13.25 -9.43 2.21
N GLN A 261 -13.61 -9.83 3.45
CA GLN A 261 -14.11 -11.18 3.77
C GLN A 261 -15.52 -11.51 3.25
N LYS A 262 -16.41 -10.52 3.10
CA LYS A 262 -17.81 -10.75 2.66
C LYS A 262 -18.01 -10.74 1.13
N THR A 263 -16.94 -10.51 0.37
CA THR A 263 -16.98 -10.38 -1.11
C THR A 263 -15.86 -11.20 -1.74
N SER A 264 -16.02 -11.65 -2.99
CA SER A 264 -14.91 -12.27 -3.72
C SER A 264 -13.79 -11.26 -3.93
N VAL A 265 -12.68 -11.40 -3.18
CA VAL A 265 -11.49 -10.54 -3.28
C VAL A 265 -10.95 -10.47 -4.71
N THR A 266 -11.01 -11.59 -5.43
CA THR A 266 -10.62 -11.64 -6.84
C THR A 266 -11.54 -10.79 -7.72
N ALA A 267 -12.85 -10.77 -7.43
CA ALA A 267 -13.79 -9.91 -8.16
C ALA A 267 -13.55 -8.43 -7.86
N MET A 268 -13.31 -8.08 -6.59
CA MET A 268 -12.97 -6.70 -6.20
C MET A 268 -11.67 -6.23 -6.86
N ALA A 269 -10.61 -7.04 -6.80
CA ALA A 269 -9.34 -6.74 -7.45
C ALA A 269 -9.51 -6.50 -8.96
N ARG A 270 -10.34 -7.30 -9.63
CA ARG A 270 -10.66 -7.10 -11.05
C ARG A 270 -11.40 -5.79 -11.32
N VAL A 271 -12.31 -5.39 -10.44
CA VAL A 271 -13.06 -4.14 -10.60
C VAL A 271 -12.15 -2.94 -10.39
N PHE A 272 -11.42 -2.89 -9.28
CA PHE A 272 -10.52 -1.77 -8.99
C PHE A 272 -9.32 -1.71 -9.94
N PHE A 273 -8.89 -2.83 -10.53
CA PHE A 273 -7.91 -2.77 -11.62
C PHE A 273 -8.41 -1.92 -12.80
N LYS A 274 -9.70 -2.02 -13.15
CA LYS A 274 -10.27 -1.22 -14.24
C LYS A 274 -10.38 0.26 -13.91
N THR A 275 -10.35 0.63 -12.63
CA THR A 275 -10.40 2.03 -12.20
C THR A 275 -9.03 2.70 -12.18
N LEU A 276 -7.95 1.93 -12.31
CA LEU A 276 -6.60 2.50 -12.39
C LEU A 276 -6.45 3.38 -13.64
N PRO A 277 -5.52 4.34 -13.62
CA PRO A 277 -5.05 5.02 -14.82
C PRO A 277 -4.69 4.05 -15.96
N LEU A 278 -4.95 4.47 -17.21
CA LEU A 278 -4.66 3.62 -18.37
C LEU A 278 -3.18 3.21 -18.45
N ALA A 279 -2.26 4.15 -18.21
CA ALA A 279 -0.83 3.89 -18.20
C ALA A 279 -0.41 2.85 -17.14
N GLU A 280 -1.06 2.86 -15.96
CA GLU A 280 -0.84 1.85 -14.92
C GLU A 280 -1.32 0.47 -15.38
N GLN A 281 -2.50 0.39 -15.99
CA GLN A 281 -3.05 -0.85 -16.52
C GLN A 281 -2.16 -1.47 -17.61
N GLU A 282 -1.64 -0.64 -18.52
CA GLU A 282 -0.74 -1.04 -19.60
C GLU A 282 0.61 -1.51 -19.08
N ALA A 283 1.22 -0.77 -18.15
CA ALA A 283 2.49 -1.14 -17.55
C ALA A 283 2.39 -2.48 -16.79
N LEU A 284 1.33 -2.68 -15.98
CA LEU A 284 1.08 -3.95 -15.30
C LEU A 284 0.81 -5.10 -16.29
N ALA A 285 0.12 -4.82 -17.40
CA ALA A 285 -0.11 -5.79 -18.46
C ALA A 285 1.19 -6.23 -19.15
N LEU A 286 2.12 -5.30 -19.36
CA LEU A 286 3.44 -5.57 -19.93
C LEU A 286 4.27 -6.46 -18.99
N VAL A 287 4.29 -6.18 -17.68
CA VAL A 287 4.98 -7.04 -16.70
C VAL A 287 4.43 -8.46 -16.75
N GLU A 288 3.10 -8.61 -16.66
CA GLU A 288 2.46 -9.93 -16.66
C GLU A 288 2.71 -10.69 -17.97
N LYS A 289 2.66 -10.00 -19.12
CA LYS A 289 3.01 -10.60 -20.41
C LYS A 289 4.46 -11.08 -20.44
N THR A 290 5.37 -10.33 -19.83
CA THR A 290 6.79 -10.69 -19.76
C THR A 290 6.98 -11.95 -18.91
N VAL A 291 6.39 -11.97 -17.73
CA VAL A 291 6.45 -13.11 -16.80
C VAL A 291 5.88 -14.38 -17.43
N ARG A 292 4.72 -14.31 -18.10
CA ARG A 292 4.11 -15.48 -18.74
C ARG A 292 4.92 -16.05 -19.91
N ASN A 293 5.73 -15.22 -20.57
CA ASN A 293 6.46 -15.60 -21.76
C ASN A 293 7.96 -15.80 -21.52
N ILE A 294 8.46 -15.61 -20.28
CA ILE A 294 9.90 -15.63 -20.01
C ILE A 294 10.58 -16.90 -20.51
N GLY A 295 9.98 -18.07 -20.28
CA GLY A 295 10.52 -19.36 -20.75
C GLY A 295 10.52 -19.54 -22.27
N LYS A 296 9.84 -18.67 -23.03
CA LYS A 296 9.77 -18.69 -24.50
C LYS A 296 10.56 -17.57 -25.17
N MET A 297 11.09 -16.63 -24.39
CA MET A 297 11.87 -15.50 -24.90
C MET A 297 13.31 -15.94 -25.20
N SER A 298 13.86 -15.44 -26.30
CA SER A 298 15.32 -15.38 -26.46
C SER A 298 15.91 -14.32 -25.52
N GLU A 299 17.23 -14.37 -25.30
CA GLU A 299 17.92 -13.36 -24.47
C GLU A 299 17.74 -11.94 -25.04
N GLU A 300 17.86 -11.79 -26.36
CA GLU A 300 17.64 -10.50 -27.05
C GLU A 300 16.19 -9.98 -26.86
N GLN A 301 15.20 -10.86 -26.99
CA GLN A 301 13.79 -10.52 -26.75
C GLN A 301 13.56 -10.12 -25.29
N TYR A 302 14.22 -10.81 -24.35
CA TYR A 302 14.18 -10.46 -22.94
C TYR A 302 14.78 -9.08 -22.69
N GLN A 303 15.97 -8.78 -23.19
CA GLN A 303 16.61 -7.46 -23.00
C GLN A 303 15.74 -6.31 -23.49
N LYS A 304 15.18 -6.44 -24.71
CA LYS A 304 14.26 -5.43 -25.26
C LYS A 304 13.01 -5.26 -24.41
N THR A 305 12.44 -6.37 -23.92
CA THR A 305 11.23 -6.34 -23.08
C THR A 305 11.53 -5.76 -21.69
N ARG A 306 12.69 -6.10 -21.11
CA ARG A 306 13.17 -5.60 -19.82
C ARG A 306 13.31 -4.09 -19.84
N GLU A 307 13.94 -3.52 -20.88
CA GLU A 307 14.09 -2.07 -21.03
C GLU A 307 12.74 -1.37 -21.21
N ALA A 308 11.87 -1.92 -22.06
CA ALA A 308 10.52 -1.39 -22.28
C ALA A 308 9.67 -1.43 -21.00
N ALA A 309 9.68 -2.56 -20.27
CA ALA A 309 8.94 -2.73 -19.02
C ALA A 309 9.47 -1.81 -17.93
N ALA A 310 10.79 -1.76 -17.70
CA ALA A 310 11.38 -0.87 -16.72
C ALA A 310 11.02 0.59 -17.02
N SER A 311 11.14 1.02 -18.29
CA SER A 311 10.83 2.39 -18.70
C SER A 311 9.36 2.74 -18.51
N ALA A 312 8.44 1.84 -18.88
CA ALA A 312 6.99 2.04 -18.67
C ALA A 312 6.66 2.19 -17.18
N LEU A 313 7.19 1.31 -16.33
CA LEU A 313 6.97 1.34 -14.88
C LEU A 313 7.53 2.63 -14.24
N ILE A 314 8.73 3.07 -14.65
CA ILE A 314 9.33 4.32 -14.16
C ILE A 314 8.53 5.53 -14.63
N SER A 315 8.07 5.54 -15.88
CA SER A 315 7.33 6.66 -16.43
C SER A 315 6.01 6.87 -15.69
N VAL A 316 5.29 5.79 -15.38
CA VAL A 316 4.10 5.83 -14.52
C VAL A 316 4.45 6.41 -13.16
N TYR A 317 5.50 5.92 -12.52
CA TYR A 317 5.97 6.42 -11.22
C TYR A 317 6.31 7.92 -11.21
N GLN A 318 6.88 8.44 -12.31
CA GLN A 318 7.32 9.84 -12.42
C GLN A 318 6.19 10.80 -12.82
N THR A 319 5.05 10.29 -13.29
CA THR A 319 3.93 11.11 -13.73
C THR A 319 3.14 11.59 -12.52
N ASP A 320 2.79 12.88 -12.49
CA ASP A 320 1.89 13.40 -11.45
C ASP A 320 0.54 12.66 -11.54
N PRO A 321 0.01 12.08 -10.45
CA PRO A 321 -1.27 11.38 -10.48
C PRO A 321 -2.44 12.21 -11.04
N ARG A 322 -2.35 13.54 -11.02
CA ARG A 322 -3.35 14.46 -11.59
C ARG A 322 -3.29 14.55 -13.11
N GLU A 323 -2.17 14.19 -13.71
CA GLU A 323 -1.95 14.14 -15.16
C GLU A 323 -2.34 12.79 -15.77
N LEU A 324 -2.59 11.79 -14.92
CA LEU A 324 -2.99 10.46 -15.34
C LEU A 324 -4.44 10.44 -15.84
N VAL A 325 -4.65 9.82 -17.00
CA VAL A 325 -5.99 9.60 -17.55
C VAL A 325 -6.62 8.39 -16.88
N TYR A 326 -7.62 8.63 -16.03
CA TYR A 326 -8.42 7.60 -15.38
C TYR A 326 -9.52 7.09 -16.32
N SER A 327 -9.88 5.81 -16.14
CA SER A 327 -11.06 5.27 -16.81
C SER A 327 -12.34 5.86 -16.23
N THR A 328 -13.39 5.90 -17.04
CA THR A 328 -14.75 6.27 -16.60
C THR A 328 -15.36 5.24 -15.64
N GLU A 329 -14.70 4.10 -15.42
CA GLU A 329 -15.16 3.08 -14.47
C GLU A 329 -14.98 3.53 -13.02
N ALA A 330 -14.03 4.44 -12.73
CA ALA A 330 -13.87 5.00 -11.38
C ALA A 330 -15.15 5.69 -10.90
N ASP A 331 -15.77 6.51 -11.76
CA ASP A 331 -17.05 7.16 -11.46
C ASP A 331 -18.19 6.16 -11.30
N THR A 332 -18.20 5.10 -12.11
CA THR A 332 -19.20 4.04 -11.99
C THR A 332 -19.07 3.31 -10.67
N VAL A 333 -17.84 3.03 -10.21
CA VAL A 333 -17.59 2.44 -8.88
C VAL A 333 -18.00 3.40 -7.76
N ARG A 334 -17.64 4.70 -7.83
CA ARG A 334 -18.06 5.69 -6.82
C ARG A 334 -19.58 5.71 -6.68
N ARG A 335 -20.31 5.82 -7.80
CA ARG A 335 -21.79 5.82 -7.81
C ARG A 335 -22.36 4.53 -7.26
N ALA A 336 -21.88 3.39 -7.72
CA ALA A 336 -22.42 2.10 -7.31
C ALA A 336 -22.17 1.80 -5.81
N VAL A 337 -21.04 2.25 -5.26
CA VAL A 337 -20.77 2.16 -3.81
C VAL A 337 -21.65 3.13 -3.03
N SER A 338 -21.85 4.36 -3.53
CA SER A 338 -22.75 5.34 -2.91
C SER A 338 -24.20 4.88 -2.91
N GLU A 339 -24.70 4.38 -4.04
CA GLU A 339 -26.05 3.80 -4.18
C GLU A 339 -26.23 2.59 -3.25
N ALA A 340 -25.22 1.71 -3.16
CA ALA A 340 -25.28 0.58 -2.24
C ALA A 340 -25.23 1.02 -0.77
N ALA A 341 -24.54 2.11 -0.43
CA ALA A 341 -24.46 2.62 0.93
C ALA A 341 -25.82 3.14 1.44
N THR A 342 -26.65 3.68 0.55
CA THR A 342 -27.98 4.23 0.88
C THR A 342 -29.13 3.25 0.64
N ALA A 343 -28.85 2.02 0.20
CA ALA A 343 -29.88 1.03 -0.10
C ALA A 343 -30.31 0.27 1.17
N ASP A 344 -31.60 -0.05 1.29
CA ASP A 344 -32.15 -0.83 2.41
C ASP A 344 -31.48 -2.22 2.55
N THR A 345 -30.98 -2.78 1.44
CA THR A 345 -30.14 -3.98 1.42
C THR A 345 -28.89 -3.75 0.56
N PRO A 346 -27.77 -3.32 1.15
CA PRO A 346 -26.52 -3.04 0.44
C PRO A 346 -25.92 -4.32 -0.18
N ASP A 347 -25.90 -4.43 -1.51
CA ASP A 347 -25.21 -5.53 -2.20
C ASP A 347 -24.11 -5.02 -3.15
N LEU A 348 -22.91 -4.89 -2.59
CA LEU A 348 -21.71 -4.55 -3.36
C LEU A 348 -21.40 -5.58 -4.46
N ARG A 349 -21.89 -6.82 -4.37
CA ARG A 349 -21.63 -7.83 -5.41
C ARG A 349 -22.31 -7.47 -6.72
N LYS A 350 -23.55 -6.96 -6.70
CA LYS A 350 -24.25 -6.47 -7.89
C LYS A 350 -23.59 -5.22 -8.47
N ALA A 351 -23.21 -4.28 -7.60
CA ALA A 351 -22.50 -3.05 -7.98
C ALA A 351 -21.17 -3.37 -8.70
N PHE A 352 -20.36 -4.25 -8.11
CA PHE A 352 -19.09 -4.68 -8.68
C PHE A 352 -19.27 -5.59 -9.91
N ALA A 353 -20.30 -6.43 -9.97
CA ALA A 353 -20.58 -7.26 -11.14
C ALA A 353 -20.84 -6.42 -12.41
N LYS A 354 -21.55 -5.28 -12.27
CA LYS A 354 -21.83 -4.36 -13.38
C LYS A 354 -20.56 -3.76 -13.99
N VAL A 355 -19.55 -3.47 -13.17
CA VAL A 355 -18.24 -2.98 -13.64
C VAL A 355 -17.35 -4.13 -14.13
N ALA A 356 -17.44 -5.30 -13.49
CA ALA A 356 -16.67 -6.48 -13.86
C ALA A 356 -17.01 -7.00 -15.28
N THR A 357 -18.26 -6.87 -15.74
CA THR A 357 -18.71 -7.34 -17.06
C THR A 357 -18.41 -6.40 -18.22
N ARG A 358 -18.12 -5.11 -17.95
CA ARG A 358 -17.75 -4.16 -19.01
C ARG A 358 -16.41 -4.52 -19.64
N LYS A 359 -16.33 -4.54 -20.98
CA LYS A 359 -15.04 -4.70 -21.67
C LYS A 359 -14.17 -3.48 -21.35
N MET A 360 -12.88 -3.70 -21.12
CA MET A 360 -11.92 -2.59 -21.06
C MET A 360 -12.01 -1.81 -22.36
N GLN A 361 -12.21 -0.49 -22.27
CA GLN A 361 -12.18 0.36 -23.44
C GLN A 361 -10.75 0.36 -23.98
N ASN A 362 -10.55 -0.23 -25.17
CA ASN A 362 -9.32 -0.05 -25.91
C ASN A 362 -9.37 1.35 -26.55
N PHE A 363 -8.78 2.34 -25.89
CA PHE A 363 -8.46 3.58 -26.57
C PHE A 363 -7.24 3.32 -27.44
N ALA A 364 -7.48 3.00 -28.72
CA ALA A 364 -6.43 2.97 -29.71
C ALA A 364 -5.80 4.38 -29.79
N GLY A 365 -4.52 4.50 -29.46
CA GLY A 365 -3.73 5.68 -29.80
C GLY A 365 -3.32 6.62 -28.66
N PHE A 366 -3.14 6.16 -27.43
CA PHE A 366 -2.31 6.91 -26.50
C PHE A 366 -0.83 6.74 -26.88
N PRO A 367 -0.12 7.79 -27.33
CA PRO A 367 1.32 7.70 -27.46
C PRO A 367 1.92 7.46 -26.07
N PRO A 368 3.01 6.68 -25.96
CA PRO A 368 3.68 6.50 -24.69
C PRO A 368 4.01 7.87 -24.07
N PRO A 369 3.97 7.99 -22.73
CA PRO A 369 4.39 9.22 -22.06
C PRO A 369 5.76 9.64 -22.59
N ARG A 370 5.88 10.93 -22.93
CA ARG A 370 7.08 11.46 -23.57
C ARG A 370 8.29 11.15 -22.70
N PRO A 371 9.41 10.69 -23.29
CA PRO A 371 10.63 10.49 -22.52
C PRO A 371 11.00 11.80 -21.79
N PRO A 372 11.57 11.72 -20.58
CA PRO A 372 11.98 12.90 -19.85
C PRO A 372 12.90 13.74 -20.73
N ARG A 373 12.68 15.07 -20.74
CA ARG A 373 13.52 15.97 -21.52
C ARG A 373 14.98 15.78 -21.09
N PRO A 374 15.93 15.61 -22.03
CA PRO A 374 17.34 15.61 -21.67
C PRO A 374 17.69 16.95 -21.01
N MET A 375 18.43 16.87 -19.89
CA MET A 375 18.96 18.04 -19.18
C MET A 375 20.01 18.76 -20.03
#